data_AF-A0A413YW28-F1
#
_entry.id   AF-A0A413YW28-F1
#
_cell.length_a   1.000
_cell.length_b   1.000
_cell.length_c   1.000
_cell.angle_alpha   90.00
_cell.angle_beta   90.00
_cell.angle_gamma   90.00
#
_symmetry.space_group_name_H-M   'P 1'
#
loop_
_entity.id
_entity.type
_entity.pdbx_description
1 polymer ?
#
loop_
_entity_poly.entity_id
_entity_poly.type
_entity_poly.pdbx_seq_one_letter_code
_entity_poly.pdbx_strand_id
1 'polypeptide(L)'
;MINDNKETKICKRCGRELPLDKFGINNGYIRSFCKDCNNKYHREYRHAKRMQANIEMYNTDISMQIQRKYKHINSSRILTKAVSGINYIARGEKFVSLFDYKNAWISSYGRIIIKDNEGYKLLKGSYSRKDKELYYILDKNVYFKTKKKWGYKKVKVKASDLVIQTFIVNYDMQNNTMVWHTGNNIKDNYYKHLYPVTELQYEAIKKMYDNTGTVSEEQIICIVNSVEYKYKGWNPQCFKRTYEGKGYLGTNNVDCKSPEFYRWTNMVQRCYNKKIHKCKPYYKDKSVCEEWLNFANFRIWYREHIIEGAKVDLDKDILCQGNKVYSPETCVFVEHYINTVFEDRSTKRRIVENKEKQYETYMTVLNKNISFGTFNTKEEAEKGYVTGKKNYILKLADSCKGKVQDCLYNAMVNWNVELRN
;
A
#
# COMPACT_ATOMS: atom_id res chain seq x y z
N MET A 1 63.03 -22.82 -32.27
CA MET A 1 63.86 -22.31 -31.16
C MET A 1 62.97 -21.50 -30.25
N ILE A 2 62.79 -22.01 -29.03
CA ILE A 2 61.96 -21.45 -27.96
C ILE A 2 62.62 -20.16 -27.49
N ASN A 3 61.84 -19.08 -27.37
CA ASN A 3 62.28 -17.84 -26.72
C ASN A 3 61.48 -17.71 -25.42
N ASP A 4 62.12 -18.14 -24.33
CA ASP A 4 61.63 -18.25 -22.96
C ASP A 4 61.46 -16.89 -22.25
N ASN A 5 60.69 -15.93 -22.76
CA ASN A 5 60.44 -14.72 -21.95
C ASN A 5 59.21 -13.85 -22.29
N LYS A 6 58.13 -14.42 -22.81
CA LYS A 6 56.81 -13.75 -22.71
C LYS A 6 55.77 -14.71 -22.15
N GLU A 7 55.78 -14.82 -20.83
CA GLU A 7 54.73 -15.46 -20.01
C GLU A 7 53.37 -14.75 -20.12
N THR A 8 53.30 -13.69 -20.92
CA THR A 8 52.17 -12.76 -21.07
C THR A 8 51.72 -12.62 -22.52
N LYS A 9 50.43 -12.31 -22.70
CA LYS A 9 49.77 -12.05 -23.98
C LYS A 9 48.82 -10.86 -23.84
N ILE A 10 48.74 -10.02 -24.87
CA ILE A 10 47.80 -8.90 -24.92
C ILE A 10 46.41 -9.41 -25.32
N CYS A 11 45.41 -9.12 -24.50
CA CYS A 11 44.01 -9.45 -24.79
C CYS A 11 43.44 -8.53 -25.87
N LYS A 12 43.03 -9.08 -27.02
CA LYS A 12 42.45 -8.30 -28.14
C LYS A 12 41.15 -7.55 -27.80
N ARG A 13 40.49 -7.85 -26.67
CA ARG A 13 39.23 -7.18 -26.25
C ARG A 13 39.44 -6.03 -25.27
N CYS A 14 40.37 -6.16 -24.33
CA CYS A 14 40.58 -5.13 -23.30
C CYS A 14 41.95 -4.45 -23.36
N GLY A 15 42.83 -4.86 -24.28
CA GLY A 15 44.17 -4.28 -24.45
C GLY A 15 45.16 -4.59 -23.31
N ARG A 16 44.72 -5.25 -22.22
CA ARG A 16 45.59 -5.62 -21.10
C ARG A 16 46.57 -6.73 -21.51
N GLU A 17 47.84 -6.55 -21.17
CA GLU A 17 48.85 -7.62 -21.15
C GLU A 17 48.66 -8.47 -19.88
N LEU A 18 48.45 -9.78 -20.06
CA LEU A 18 48.08 -10.70 -18.98
C LEU A 18 48.83 -12.03 -19.13
N PRO A 19 49.10 -12.77 -18.05
CA PRO A 19 49.75 -14.07 -18.17
C PRO A 19 48.93 -15.07 -18.99
N LEU A 20 49.59 -16.04 -19.64
CA LEU A 20 48.94 -17.00 -20.55
C LEU A 20 47.84 -17.83 -19.87
N ASP A 21 47.94 -18.09 -18.55
CA ASP A 21 46.92 -18.78 -17.74
C ASP A 21 45.57 -18.04 -17.70
N LYS A 22 45.57 -16.72 -17.96
CA LYS A 22 44.37 -15.89 -18.04
C LYS A 22 43.66 -16.02 -19.39
N PHE A 23 44.13 -16.85 -20.30
CA PHE A 23 43.50 -17.13 -21.58
C PHE A 23 42.95 -18.56 -21.61
N GLY A 24 41.82 -18.76 -22.29
CA GLY A 24 41.32 -20.10 -22.55
C GLY A 24 42.11 -20.77 -23.68
N ILE A 25 42.11 -22.09 -23.74
CA ILE A 25 42.64 -22.86 -24.86
C ILE A 25 41.45 -23.32 -25.72
N ASN A 26 41.60 -23.29 -27.05
CA ASN A 26 40.64 -23.87 -27.98
C ASN A 26 41.41 -24.60 -29.09
N ASN A 27 41.13 -25.90 -29.28
CA ASN A 27 41.82 -26.77 -30.25
C ASN A 27 43.36 -26.66 -30.18
N GLY A 28 43.93 -26.65 -28.97
CA GLY A 28 45.38 -26.52 -28.74
C GLY A 28 45.93 -25.09 -28.83
N TYR A 29 45.15 -24.10 -29.27
CA TYR A 29 45.60 -22.71 -29.40
C TYR A 29 45.08 -21.82 -28.27
N ILE A 30 45.97 -20.97 -27.73
CA ILE A 30 45.61 -19.96 -26.73
C ILE A 30 44.70 -18.91 -27.40
N ARG A 31 43.49 -18.72 -26.87
CA ARG A 31 42.50 -17.75 -27.37
C ARG A 31 43.09 -16.34 -27.46
N SER A 32 42.54 -15.51 -28.36
CA SER A 32 43.01 -14.14 -28.58
C SER A 32 42.52 -13.13 -27.52
N PHE A 33 41.60 -13.55 -26.65
CA PHE A 33 41.02 -12.73 -25.59
C PHE A 33 41.05 -13.49 -24.25
N CYS A 34 41.20 -12.75 -23.16
CA CYS A 34 41.32 -13.32 -21.82
C CYS A 34 39.98 -13.87 -21.31
N LYS A 35 40.06 -14.78 -20.33
CA LYS A 35 38.94 -15.42 -19.63
C LYS A 35 37.98 -14.38 -19.06
N ASP A 36 38.46 -13.27 -18.50
CA ASP A 36 37.60 -12.19 -17.98
C ASP A 36 36.72 -11.58 -19.07
N CYS A 37 37.30 -11.25 -20.22
CA CYS A 37 36.56 -10.68 -21.34
C CYS A 37 35.56 -11.68 -21.93
N ASN A 38 35.92 -12.97 -21.96
CA ASN A 38 35.00 -14.02 -22.37
C ASN A 38 33.85 -14.18 -21.38
N ASN A 39 34.16 -14.19 -20.08
CA ASN A 39 33.19 -14.32 -19.00
C ASN A 39 32.24 -13.12 -18.94
N LYS A 40 32.75 -11.90 -19.15
CA LYS A 40 31.95 -10.67 -19.27
C LYS A 40 30.97 -10.78 -20.44
N TYR A 41 31.47 -11.14 -21.63
CA TYR A 41 30.63 -11.35 -22.81
C TYR A 41 29.52 -12.39 -22.57
N HIS A 42 29.86 -13.58 -22.06
CA HIS A 42 28.84 -14.60 -21.78
C HIS A 42 27.88 -14.21 -20.64
N ARG A 43 28.29 -13.34 -19.70
CA ARG A 43 27.41 -12.79 -18.67
C ARG A 43 26.41 -11.82 -19.29
N GLU A 44 26.88 -10.92 -20.15
CA GLU A 44 26.06 -9.95 -20.89
C GLU A 44 25.10 -10.65 -21.85
N TYR A 45 25.59 -11.63 -22.62
CA TYR A 45 24.76 -12.44 -23.51
C TYR A 45 23.65 -13.19 -22.75
N ARG A 46 23.99 -13.87 -21.65
CA ARG A 46 22.99 -14.56 -20.82
C ARG A 46 22.01 -13.58 -20.18
N HIS A 47 22.47 -12.41 -19.78
CA HIS A 47 21.61 -11.36 -19.24
C HIS A 47 20.62 -10.85 -20.29
N ALA A 48 21.09 -10.51 -21.49
CA ALA A 48 20.24 -10.06 -22.60
C ALA A 48 19.22 -11.12 -23.00
N LYS A 49 19.64 -12.39 -23.14
CA LYS A 49 18.72 -13.51 -23.44
C LYS A 49 17.64 -13.69 -22.38
N ARG A 50 17.99 -13.58 -21.09
CA ARG A 50 17.00 -13.62 -19.99
C ARG A 50 16.06 -12.42 -20.02
N MET A 51 16.58 -11.22 -20.28
CA MET A 51 15.76 -10.03 -20.38
C MET A 51 14.72 -10.17 -21.50
N GLN A 52 15.12 -10.67 -22.67
CA GLN A 52 14.22 -10.94 -23.78
C GLN A 52 13.10 -11.92 -23.41
N ALA A 53 13.45 -13.04 -22.77
CA ALA A 53 12.46 -14.02 -22.30
C ALA A 53 11.50 -13.41 -21.24
N ASN A 54 12.01 -12.55 -20.35
CA ASN A 54 11.19 -11.88 -19.35
C ASN A 54 10.23 -10.86 -19.99
N ILE A 55 10.67 -10.16 -21.04
CA ILE A 55 9.81 -9.25 -21.82
C ILE A 55 8.71 -10.03 -22.52
N GLU A 56 9.03 -11.14 -23.16
CA GLU A 56 8.05 -12.02 -23.81
C GLU A 56 7.01 -12.55 -22.81
N MET A 57 7.46 -12.97 -21.63
CA MET A 57 6.57 -13.35 -20.52
C MET A 57 5.66 -12.20 -20.09
N TYR A 58 6.18 -10.98 -19.96
CA TYR A 58 5.38 -9.80 -19.60
C TYR A 58 4.32 -9.44 -20.66
N ASN A 59 4.67 -9.57 -21.94
CA ASN A 59 3.75 -9.28 -23.03
C ASN A 59 2.62 -10.32 -23.13
N THR A 60 2.87 -11.56 -22.72
CA THR A 60 1.90 -12.67 -22.80
C THR A 60 1.08 -12.85 -21.52
N ASP A 61 1.66 -12.60 -20.33
CA ASP A 61 0.96 -12.68 -19.05
C ASP A 61 0.30 -11.34 -18.69
N ILE A 62 -0.98 -11.21 -19.04
CA ILE A 62 -1.82 -10.03 -18.74
C ILE A 62 -1.88 -9.72 -17.23
N SER A 63 -1.62 -10.69 -16.35
CA SER A 63 -1.61 -10.46 -14.90
C SER A 63 -0.43 -9.62 -14.42
N MET A 64 0.62 -9.51 -15.24
CA MET A 64 1.78 -8.63 -15.04
C MET A 64 1.56 -7.21 -15.56
N GLN A 65 0.54 -7.01 -16.40
CA GLN A 65 0.22 -5.72 -17.01
C GLN A 65 -0.69 -4.88 -16.11
N ILE A 66 -0.57 -3.56 -16.25
CA ILE A 66 -1.41 -2.60 -15.55
C ILE A 66 -2.81 -2.63 -16.17
N GLN A 67 -3.82 -2.70 -15.32
CA GLN A 67 -5.22 -2.71 -15.72
C GLN A 67 -5.91 -1.45 -15.20
N ARG A 68 -6.88 -0.91 -15.95
CA ARG A 68 -7.69 0.20 -15.45
C ARG A 68 -8.64 -0.30 -14.37
N LYS A 69 -8.36 0.05 -13.11
CA LYS A 69 -9.17 -0.34 -11.94
C LYS A 69 -9.36 0.83 -10.98
N TYR A 70 -10.47 0.76 -10.26
CA TYR A 70 -10.84 1.73 -9.23
C TYR A 70 -10.97 1.05 -7.87
N LYS A 71 -10.66 1.79 -6.82
CA LYS A 71 -10.72 1.26 -5.45
C LYS A 71 -12.17 1.05 -5.03
N HIS A 72 -12.41 -0.05 -4.32
CA HIS A 72 -13.65 -0.22 -3.58
C HIS A 72 -13.63 0.67 -2.33
N ILE A 73 -14.63 1.55 -2.19
CA ILE A 73 -14.73 2.45 -1.05
C ILE A 73 -15.67 1.85 -0.01
N ASN A 74 -15.17 1.64 1.21
CA ASN A 74 -16.00 1.24 2.33
C ASN A 74 -17.06 2.32 2.63
N SER A 75 -18.32 1.91 2.77
CA SER A 75 -19.45 2.81 3.05
C SER A 75 -19.26 3.62 4.32
N SER A 76 -18.57 3.09 5.34
CA SER A 76 -18.26 3.81 6.58
C SER A 76 -17.39 5.06 6.37
N ARG A 77 -16.70 5.15 5.24
CA ARG A 77 -15.85 6.29 4.88
C ARG A 77 -16.59 7.36 4.06
N ILE A 78 -17.81 7.09 3.62
CA ILE A 78 -18.55 7.99 2.73
C ILE A 78 -19.31 9.02 3.56
N LEU A 79 -19.04 10.31 3.32
CA LEU A 79 -19.81 11.42 3.87
C LEU A 79 -21.00 11.71 2.96
N THR A 80 -22.21 11.53 3.50
CA THR A 80 -23.45 11.74 2.75
C THR A 80 -23.87 13.22 2.78
N LYS A 81 -24.69 13.62 1.80
CA LYS A 81 -25.34 14.94 1.79
C LYS A 81 -26.23 15.15 3.02
N ALA A 82 -26.91 14.09 3.48
CA ALA A 82 -27.76 14.16 4.68
C ALA A 82 -26.96 14.54 5.94
N VAL A 83 -25.70 14.11 6.03
CA VAL A 83 -24.82 14.44 7.16
C VAL A 83 -24.13 15.80 6.99
N SER A 84 -23.65 16.11 5.78
CA SER A 84 -22.84 17.31 5.55
C SER A 84 -23.62 18.57 5.16
N GLY A 85 -24.84 18.41 4.62
CA GLY A 85 -25.60 19.49 4.00
C GLY A 85 -25.03 19.98 2.66
N ILE A 86 -23.88 19.45 2.20
CA ILE A 86 -23.19 19.93 1.00
C ILE A 86 -23.78 19.28 -0.25
N ASN A 87 -24.14 20.11 -1.23
CA ASN A 87 -24.65 19.65 -2.52
C ASN A 87 -23.55 19.02 -3.38
N TYR A 88 -23.93 17.94 -4.06
CA TYR A 88 -23.11 17.32 -5.09
C TYR A 88 -23.10 18.15 -6.37
N ILE A 89 -21.97 18.16 -7.10
CA ILE A 89 -21.85 18.83 -8.41
C ILE A 89 -22.19 17.91 -9.57
N ALA A 90 -22.24 16.60 -9.33
CA ALA A 90 -22.55 15.62 -10.35
C ALA A 90 -23.21 14.38 -9.73
N ARG A 91 -23.97 13.65 -10.55
CA ARG A 91 -24.55 12.37 -10.16
C ARG A 91 -23.43 11.39 -9.81
N GLY A 92 -23.52 10.79 -8.63
CA GLY A 92 -22.56 9.79 -8.17
C GLY A 92 -21.26 10.35 -7.59
N GLU A 93 -21.16 11.66 -7.37
CA GLU A 93 -20.07 12.21 -6.56
C GLU A 93 -20.08 11.61 -5.15
N LYS A 94 -18.90 11.17 -4.69
CA LYS A 94 -18.71 10.60 -3.36
C LYS A 94 -17.62 11.35 -2.62
N PHE A 95 -17.91 11.82 -1.42
CA PHE A 95 -16.92 12.37 -0.49
C PHE A 95 -16.43 11.25 0.43
N VAL A 96 -15.13 11.00 0.44
CA VAL A 96 -14.50 9.88 1.15
C VAL A 96 -13.51 10.40 2.17
N SER A 97 -13.57 9.87 3.41
CA SER A 97 -12.74 10.32 4.52
C SER A 97 -11.25 10.10 4.25
N LEU A 98 -10.43 11.08 4.59
CA LEU A 98 -8.97 11.01 4.48
C LEU A 98 -8.37 10.76 5.88
N PHE A 99 -8.00 9.51 6.20
CA PHE A 99 -7.56 9.14 7.55
C PHE A 99 -6.27 9.81 8.02
N ASP A 100 -5.39 10.16 7.09
CA ASP A 100 -4.15 10.87 7.42
C ASP A 100 -4.36 12.37 7.66
N TYR A 101 -5.59 12.88 7.48
CA TYR A 101 -5.89 14.30 7.55
C TYR A 101 -7.00 14.57 8.55
N LYS A 102 -6.87 15.71 9.25
CA LYS A 102 -7.85 16.11 10.26
C LYS A 102 -9.20 16.39 9.61
N ASN A 103 -10.22 15.60 9.96
CA ASN A 103 -11.62 15.87 9.62
C ASN A 103 -11.83 16.30 8.16
N ALA A 104 -11.21 15.59 7.21
CA ALA A 104 -11.23 15.96 5.80
C ALA A 104 -11.80 14.83 4.93
N TRP A 105 -12.54 15.22 3.88
CA TRP A 105 -13.10 14.32 2.87
C TRP A 105 -12.81 14.84 1.47
N ILE A 106 -12.28 13.98 0.60
CA ILE A 106 -12.05 14.29 -0.81
C ILE A 106 -13.20 13.72 -1.64
N SER A 107 -13.71 14.50 -2.59
CA SER A 107 -14.68 14.01 -3.56
C SER A 107 -14.02 13.31 -4.74
N SER A 108 -14.78 12.49 -5.44
CA SER A 108 -14.38 11.91 -6.73
C SER A 108 -14.06 12.93 -7.83
N TYR A 109 -14.27 14.23 -7.59
CA TYR A 109 -14.02 15.37 -8.48
C TYR A 109 -12.96 16.35 -7.93
N GLY A 110 -12.25 16.01 -6.85
CA GLY A 110 -11.19 16.87 -6.32
C GLY A 110 -11.65 18.03 -5.44
N ARG A 111 -12.93 18.12 -5.06
CA ARG A 111 -13.44 19.03 -4.02
C ARG A 111 -13.17 18.46 -2.63
N ILE A 112 -12.83 19.31 -1.66
CA ILE A 112 -12.60 18.91 -0.27
C ILE A 112 -13.67 19.49 0.65
N ILE A 113 -14.21 18.66 1.53
CA ILE A 113 -14.96 19.08 2.72
C ILE A 113 -14.05 18.95 3.93
N ILE A 114 -14.10 19.94 4.82
CA ILE A 114 -13.54 19.84 6.17
C ILE A 114 -14.66 19.97 7.21
N LYS A 115 -14.45 19.41 8.40
CA LYS A 115 -15.31 19.63 9.57
C LYS A 115 -14.52 20.33 10.68
N ASP A 116 -15.01 21.49 11.09
CA ASP A 116 -14.52 22.22 12.26
C ASP A 116 -15.64 22.40 13.30
N ASN A 117 -15.48 23.36 14.22
CA ASN A 117 -16.44 23.62 15.29
C ASN A 117 -17.78 24.19 14.78
N GLU A 118 -17.80 24.83 13.61
CA GLU A 118 -19.00 25.41 13.00
C GLU A 118 -19.77 24.40 12.14
N GLY A 119 -19.14 23.26 11.81
CA GLY A 119 -19.76 22.17 11.06
C GLY A 119 -18.97 21.80 9.81
N TYR A 120 -19.66 21.26 8.81
CA TYR A 120 -19.07 20.85 7.55
C TYR A 120 -19.03 22.02 6.56
N LYS A 121 -17.89 22.24 5.92
CA LYS A 121 -17.76 23.27 4.87
C LYS A 121 -16.86 22.83 3.73
N LEU A 122 -17.15 23.34 2.53
CA LEU A 122 -16.28 23.18 1.38
C LEU A 122 -15.03 24.04 1.56
N LEU A 123 -13.87 23.41 1.46
CA LEU A 123 -12.59 24.09 1.52
C LEU A 123 -12.31 24.75 0.18
N LYS A 124 -11.92 26.03 0.20
CA LYS A 124 -11.47 26.74 -1.00
C LYS A 124 -10.03 26.35 -1.34
N GLY A 125 -9.83 25.72 -2.49
CA GLY A 125 -8.50 25.44 -3.03
C GLY A 125 -7.89 26.63 -3.76
N SER A 126 -6.64 26.49 -4.20
CA SER A 126 -5.91 27.49 -4.97
C SER A 126 -5.21 26.85 -6.17
N TYR A 127 -5.22 27.52 -7.31
CA TYR A 127 -4.49 27.05 -8.48
C TYR A 127 -3.05 27.56 -8.44
N SER A 128 -2.10 26.65 -8.62
CA SER A 128 -0.68 26.99 -8.66
C SER A 128 -0.33 27.68 -9.97
N ARG A 129 0.53 28.72 -9.92
CA ARG A 129 0.94 29.43 -11.14
C ARG A 129 1.88 28.60 -12.03
N LYS A 130 2.63 27.66 -11.43
CA LYS A 130 3.70 26.88 -12.08
C LYS A 130 3.14 25.78 -12.98
N ASP A 131 2.26 24.96 -12.42
CA ASP A 131 1.69 23.77 -13.06
C ASP A 131 0.18 23.89 -13.31
N LYS A 132 -0.45 24.99 -12.88
CA LYS A 132 -1.88 25.28 -13.09
C LYS A 132 -2.83 24.26 -12.44
N GLU A 133 -2.31 23.42 -11.54
CA GLU A 133 -3.03 22.39 -10.78
C GLU A 133 -3.75 22.95 -9.56
N LEU A 134 -4.79 22.25 -9.08
CA LEU A 134 -5.55 22.60 -7.89
C LEU A 134 -4.86 22.09 -6.61
N TYR A 135 -4.63 22.98 -5.66
CA TYR A 135 -3.99 22.67 -4.38
C TYR A 135 -4.87 23.06 -3.18
N TYR A 136 -4.74 22.26 -2.12
CA TYR A 136 -5.33 22.52 -0.81
C TYR A 136 -4.24 22.59 0.26
N ILE A 137 -4.56 23.25 1.37
CA ILE A 137 -3.77 23.20 2.61
C ILE A 137 -4.58 22.40 3.62
N LEU A 138 -4.06 21.27 4.06
CA LEU A 138 -4.72 20.37 5.01
C LEU A 138 -3.81 20.11 6.22
N ASP A 139 -4.43 19.78 7.34
CA ASP A 139 -3.72 19.33 8.54
C ASP A 139 -3.48 17.82 8.48
N LYS A 140 -2.26 17.39 8.17
CA LYS A 140 -1.86 15.99 8.12
C LYS A 140 -1.40 15.49 9.49
N ASN A 141 -1.90 14.34 9.92
CA ASN A 141 -1.48 13.66 11.14
C ASN A 141 -0.09 13.05 10.92
N VAL A 142 0.89 13.50 11.70
CA VAL A 142 2.29 13.11 11.58
C VAL A 142 2.88 12.84 12.97
N TYR A 143 3.85 11.92 13.02
CA TYR A 143 4.60 11.65 14.24
C TYR A 143 5.77 12.62 14.40
N PHE A 144 5.75 13.43 15.46
CA PHE A 144 6.84 14.33 15.80
C PHE A 144 7.89 13.59 16.64
N LYS A 145 8.97 13.10 15.99
CA LYS A 145 10.06 12.35 16.65
C LYS A 145 10.62 13.05 17.91
N THR A 146 10.80 14.38 17.86
CA THR A 146 11.33 15.17 18.99
C THR A 146 10.40 15.19 20.20
N LYS A 147 9.08 15.23 19.97
CA LYS A 147 8.06 15.27 21.04
C LYS A 147 7.52 13.87 21.38
N LYS A 148 7.97 12.84 20.66
CA LYS A 148 7.51 11.45 20.72
C LYS A 148 5.97 11.32 20.71
N LYS A 149 5.30 12.17 19.92
CA LYS A 149 3.83 12.21 19.85
C LYS A 149 3.31 12.49 18.44
N TRP A 150 2.12 12.00 18.17
CA TRP A 150 1.33 12.38 17.00
C TRP A 150 0.73 13.77 17.18
N GLY A 151 0.58 14.47 16.07
CA GLY A 151 -0.10 15.74 15.99
C GLY A 151 -0.28 16.17 14.54
N TYR A 152 -0.66 17.41 14.31
CA TYR A 152 -0.97 17.90 12.97
C TYR A 152 0.08 18.86 12.43
N LYS A 153 0.39 18.69 11.14
CA LYS A 153 1.21 19.61 10.36
C LYS A 153 0.44 20.05 9.12
N LYS A 154 0.37 21.37 8.88
CA LYS A 154 -0.17 21.91 7.63
C LYS A 154 0.69 21.47 6.46
N VAL A 155 0.08 20.85 5.47
CA VAL A 155 0.73 20.41 4.22
C VAL A 155 -0.05 20.93 3.03
N LYS A 156 0.69 21.32 2.00
CA LYS A 156 0.13 21.68 0.70
C LYS A 156 0.03 20.41 -0.15
N VAL A 157 -1.16 20.08 -0.63
CA VAL A 157 -1.46 18.82 -1.33
C VAL A 157 -2.22 19.09 -2.62
N LYS A 158 -1.91 18.33 -3.67
CA LYS A 158 -2.59 18.44 -4.97
C LYS A 158 -3.92 17.68 -4.92
N ALA A 159 -4.95 18.23 -5.55
CA ALA A 159 -6.26 17.60 -5.62
C ALA A 159 -6.21 16.25 -6.36
N SER A 160 -5.55 16.20 -7.52
CA SER A 160 -5.40 14.98 -8.32
C SER A 160 -4.67 13.88 -7.55
N ASP A 161 -3.63 14.20 -6.78
CA ASP A 161 -2.91 13.22 -5.95
C ASP A 161 -3.86 12.57 -4.92
N LEU A 162 -4.69 13.37 -4.23
CA LEU A 162 -5.67 12.85 -3.27
C LEU A 162 -6.76 12.02 -3.96
N VAL A 163 -7.20 12.43 -5.15
CA VAL A 163 -8.19 11.68 -5.94
C VAL A 163 -7.61 10.34 -6.40
N ILE A 164 -6.39 10.32 -6.93
CA ILE A 164 -5.69 9.10 -7.33
C ILE A 164 -5.53 8.17 -6.12
N GLN A 165 -4.99 8.70 -5.01
CA GLN A 165 -4.80 7.93 -3.77
C GLN A 165 -6.11 7.33 -3.26
N THR A 166 -7.25 8.01 -3.45
CA THR A 166 -8.52 7.57 -2.87
C THR A 166 -9.32 6.65 -3.79
N PHE A 167 -9.32 6.89 -5.10
CA PHE A 167 -10.29 6.28 -6.03
C PHE A 167 -9.66 5.37 -7.08
N ILE A 168 -8.36 5.48 -7.35
CA ILE A 168 -7.70 4.77 -8.45
C ILE A 168 -6.74 3.72 -7.90
N VAL A 169 -6.71 2.53 -8.50
CA VAL A 169 -5.68 1.54 -8.19
C VAL A 169 -4.39 1.95 -8.92
N ASN A 170 -3.40 2.45 -8.20
CA ASN A 170 -2.10 2.83 -8.74
C ASN A 170 -1.09 1.67 -8.58
N TYR A 171 -0.81 0.98 -9.67
CA TYR A 171 0.06 -0.21 -9.68
C TYR A 171 1.54 0.09 -9.44
N ASP A 172 1.99 1.33 -9.70
CA ASP A 172 3.40 1.72 -9.58
C ASP A 172 3.51 3.12 -8.97
N MET A 173 3.19 3.22 -7.67
CA MET A 173 3.24 4.49 -6.94
C MET A 173 4.66 5.06 -6.82
N GLN A 174 5.68 4.23 -7.03
CA GLN A 174 7.07 4.67 -6.94
C GLN A 174 7.49 5.49 -8.17
N ASN A 175 7.04 5.08 -9.37
CA ASN A 175 7.49 5.70 -10.62
C ASN A 175 6.42 6.58 -11.29
N ASN A 176 5.14 6.44 -10.92
CA ASN A 176 4.08 7.30 -11.42
C ASN A 176 4.11 8.67 -10.75
N THR A 177 4.95 9.55 -11.29
CA THR A 177 5.20 10.92 -10.80
C THR A 177 4.38 11.98 -11.52
N MET A 178 3.74 11.62 -12.64
CA MET A 178 2.92 12.50 -13.47
C MET A 178 1.47 12.01 -13.51
N VAL A 179 0.56 12.91 -13.89
CA VAL A 179 -0.85 12.61 -14.07
C VAL A 179 -1.28 13.11 -15.44
N TRP A 180 -1.73 12.21 -16.29
CA TRP A 180 -2.43 12.61 -17.51
C TRP A 180 -3.90 12.89 -17.18
N HIS A 181 -4.36 14.07 -17.58
CA HIS A 181 -5.76 14.48 -17.51
C HIS A 181 -6.39 14.32 -18.88
N THR A 182 -7.53 13.66 -18.95
CA THR A 182 -8.27 13.45 -20.20
C THR A 182 -8.52 14.78 -20.92
N GLY A 183 -8.31 14.81 -22.24
CA GLY A 183 -8.43 16.03 -23.04
C GLY A 183 -7.41 17.12 -22.67
N ASN A 184 -6.29 16.75 -22.01
CA ASN A 184 -5.30 17.68 -21.48
C ASN A 184 -5.92 18.75 -20.55
N ASN A 185 -7.05 18.43 -19.90
CA ASN A 185 -7.78 19.34 -19.04
C ASN A 185 -7.34 19.19 -17.58
N ILE A 186 -6.23 19.85 -17.24
CA ILE A 186 -5.63 19.87 -15.89
C ILE A 186 -6.57 20.32 -14.76
N LYS A 187 -7.69 20.99 -15.07
CA LYS A 187 -8.66 21.41 -14.04
C LYS A 187 -9.64 20.28 -13.71
N ASP A 188 -9.79 19.31 -14.60
CA ASP A 188 -10.67 18.17 -14.40
C ASP A 188 -10.00 17.14 -13.49
N ASN A 189 -10.51 17.05 -12.26
CA ASN A 189 -10.05 16.13 -11.24
C ASN A 189 -11.03 14.96 -11.04
N TYR A 190 -11.89 14.68 -12.02
CA TYR A 190 -12.73 13.49 -11.96
C TYR A 190 -11.87 12.24 -12.04
N TYR A 191 -11.98 11.34 -11.06
CA TYR A 191 -11.09 10.18 -10.93
C TYR A 191 -11.00 9.28 -12.18
N LYS A 192 -12.07 9.20 -12.99
CA LYS A 192 -12.02 8.41 -14.23
C LYS A 192 -11.21 9.08 -15.34
N HIS A 193 -11.02 10.39 -15.26
CA HIS A 193 -10.28 11.17 -16.23
C HIS A 193 -8.79 11.34 -15.87
N LEU A 194 -8.36 10.79 -14.73
CA LEU A 194 -6.98 10.83 -14.26
C LEU A 194 -6.24 9.51 -14.51
N TYR A 195 -5.02 9.62 -15.02
CA TYR A 195 -4.12 8.50 -15.27
C TYR A 195 -2.76 8.77 -14.62
N PRO A 196 -2.45 8.13 -13.47
CA PRO A 196 -1.10 8.18 -12.92
C PRO A 196 -0.13 7.46 -13.86
N VAL A 197 0.91 8.14 -14.31
CA VAL A 197 1.86 7.66 -15.32
C VAL A 197 3.28 8.13 -15.00
N THR A 198 4.27 7.48 -15.62
CA THR A 198 5.65 7.98 -15.59
C THR A 198 5.80 9.22 -16.48
N GLU A 199 6.90 9.95 -16.32
CA GLU A 199 7.23 11.09 -17.18
C GLU A 199 7.29 10.72 -18.66
N LEU A 200 7.99 9.63 -19.01
CA LEU A 200 8.11 9.15 -20.39
C LEU A 200 6.75 8.74 -20.99
N GLN A 201 5.88 8.12 -20.20
CA GLN A 201 4.51 7.77 -20.63
C GLN A 201 3.67 9.02 -20.83
N TYR A 202 3.78 10.01 -19.94
CA TYR A 202 3.09 11.29 -20.08
C TYR A 202 3.48 12.00 -21.38
N GLU A 203 4.78 12.06 -21.70
CA GLU A 203 5.28 12.66 -22.94
C GLU A 203 4.74 11.95 -24.18
N ALA A 204 4.70 10.61 -24.17
CA ALA A 204 4.15 9.82 -25.27
C ALA A 204 2.65 10.08 -25.47
N ILE A 205 1.86 10.11 -24.39
CA ILE A 205 0.42 10.42 -24.44
C ILE A 205 0.21 11.85 -24.93
N LYS A 206 0.97 12.82 -24.39
CA LYS A 206 0.87 14.23 -24.79
C LYS A 206 1.22 14.41 -26.26
N LYS A 207 2.27 13.77 -26.77
CA LYS A 207 2.63 13.80 -28.19
C LYS A 207 1.51 13.25 -29.07
N MET A 208 0.87 12.16 -28.64
CA MET A 208 -0.27 11.60 -29.36
C MET A 208 -1.43 12.60 -29.39
N TYR A 209 -1.79 13.17 -28.23
CA TYR A 209 -2.83 14.19 -28.11
C TYR A 209 -2.55 15.42 -28.97
N ASP A 210 -1.32 15.94 -28.96
CA ASP A 210 -0.93 17.12 -29.73
C ASP A 210 -1.08 16.88 -31.25
N ASN A 211 -0.99 15.62 -31.70
CA ASN A 211 -1.16 15.25 -33.12
C ASN A 211 -2.62 14.97 -33.51
N THR A 212 -3.42 14.37 -32.63
CA THR A 212 -4.76 13.85 -32.94
C THR A 212 -5.91 14.67 -32.32
N GLY A 213 -5.61 15.52 -31.34
CA GLY A 213 -6.58 16.24 -30.52
C GLY A 213 -7.32 15.38 -29.48
N THR A 214 -7.09 14.06 -29.45
CA THR A 214 -7.74 13.13 -28.51
C THR A 214 -6.92 11.86 -28.31
N VAL A 215 -7.00 11.26 -27.13
CA VAL A 215 -6.37 9.97 -26.82
C VAL A 215 -7.37 9.12 -26.04
N SER A 216 -7.69 7.94 -26.55
CA SER A 216 -8.61 7.01 -25.90
C SER A 216 -7.98 6.33 -24.68
N GLU A 217 -8.81 5.75 -23.80
CA GLU A 217 -8.30 4.99 -22.66
C GLU A 217 -7.47 3.78 -23.11
N GLU A 218 -7.89 3.09 -24.18
CA GLU A 218 -7.17 1.95 -24.74
C GLU A 218 -5.77 2.37 -25.20
N GLN A 219 -5.65 3.50 -25.89
CA GLN A 219 -4.36 4.04 -26.33
C GLN A 219 -3.46 4.39 -25.15
N ILE A 220 -4.01 5.01 -24.10
CA ILE A 220 -3.29 5.30 -22.86
C ILE A 220 -2.79 4.01 -22.20
N ILE A 221 -3.65 3.00 -22.06
CA ILE A 221 -3.29 1.71 -21.46
C ILE A 221 -2.25 0.95 -22.30
N CYS A 222 -2.32 1.04 -23.63
CA CYS A 222 -1.29 0.51 -24.52
C CYS A 222 0.06 1.19 -24.28
N ILE A 223 0.11 2.52 -24.18
CA ILE A 223 1.34 3.26 -23.84
C ILE A 223 1.86 2.85 -22.46
N VAL A 224 0.99 2.82 -21.45
CA VAL A 224 1.34 2.47 -20.07
C VAL A 224 1.95 1.06 -19.98
N ASN A 225 1.46 0.11 -20.77
CA ASN A 225 1.96 -1.27 -20.78
C ASN A 225 3.10 -1.51 -21.78
N SER A 226 3.35 -0.63 -22.74
CA SER A 226 4.46 -0.80 -23.68
C SER A 226 5.81 -0.81 -22.97
N VAL A 227 6.68 -1.74 -23.36
CA VAL A 227 8.07 -1.85 -22.86
C VAL A 227 8.89 -0.62 -23.23
N GLU A 228 8.59 0.03 -24.35
CA GLU A 228 9.27 1.23 -24.85
C GLU A 228 9.17 2.39 -23.86
N TYR A 229 8.03 2.52 -23.17
CA TYR A 229 7.75 3.65 -22.26
C TYR A 229 7.98 3.31 -20.79
N LYS A 230 8.67 2.20 -20.49
CA LYS A 230 9.06 1.86 -19.12
C LYS A 230 10.27 2.68 -18.68
N TYR A 231 10.33 2.96 -17.39
CA TYR A 231 11.42 3.73 -16.79
C TYR A 231 12.78 2.98 -16.87
N LYS A 232 13.88 3.74 -16.79
CA LYS A 232 15.24 3.18 -16.84
C LYS A 232 15.46 2.17 -15.70
N GLY A 233 15.93 0.97 -16.07
CA GLY A 233 16.15 -0.11 -15.11
C GLY A 233 14.88 -0.88 -14.74
N TRP A 234 13.76 -0.65 -15.44
CA TRP A 234 12.59 -1.51 -15.35
C TRP A 234 12.96 -2.97 -15.65
N ASN A 235 12.42 -3.88 -14.85
CA ASN A 235 12.65 -5.31 -14.99
C ASN A 235 11.30 -6.03 -14.93
N PRO A 236 10.85 -6.67 -16.04
CA PRO A 236 9.57 -7.35 -16.07
C PRO A 236 9.46 -8.47 -15.03
N GLN A 237 10.58 -9.10 -14.65
CA GLN A 237 10.59 -10.15 -13.63
C GLN A 237 10.03 -9.67 -12.27
N CYS A 238 10.17 -8.38 -11.94
CA CYS A 238 9.64 -7.81 -10.70
C CYS A 238 8.11 -7.76 -10.66
N PHE A 239 7.45 -7.85 -11.82
CA PHE A 239 5.99 -7.83 -11.97
C PHE A 239 5.37 -9.23 -12.05
N LYS A 240 6.21 -10.27 -12.08
CA LYS A 240 5.76 -11.65 -12.02
C LYS A 240 5.16 -11.95 -10.65
N ARG A 241 3.95 -12.51 -10.62
CA ARG A 241 3.27 -12.93 -9.38
C ARG A 241 3.90 -14.21 -8.84
N THR A 242 4.73 -14.09 -7.82
CA THR A 242 5.50 -15.21 -7.25
C THR A 242 5.09 -15.56 -5.83
N TYR A 243 4.64 -14.58 -5.03
CA TYR A 243 4.32 -14.79 -3.62
C TYR A 243 2.86 -15.25 -3.48
N GLU A 244 2.68 -16.52 -3.12
CA GLU A 244 1.37 -17.19 -3.05
C GLU A 244 0.55 -17.06 -4.35
N GLY A 245 1.23 -16.92 -5.49
CA GLY A 245 0.61 -16.69 -6.81
C GLY A 245 -0.14 -15.36 -6.96
N LYS A 246 0.03 -14.43 -6.02
CA LYS A 246 -0.68 -13.14 -5.99
C LYS A 246 0.26 -11.95 -5.91
N GLY A 247 1.17 -11.96 -4.94
CA GLY A 247 2.09 -10.86 -4.66
C GLY A 247 3.32 -10.86 -5.57
N TYR A 248 3.86 -9.67 -5.82
CA TYR A 248 5.04 -9.43 -6.65
C TYR A 248 5.87 -8.25 -6.09
N LEU A 249 7.11 -8.11 -6.55
CA LEU A 249 8.06 -7.16 -5.95
C LEU A 249 7.85 -5.72 -6.41
N GLY A 250 7.51 -5.52 -7.68
CA GLY A 250 7.36 -4.23 -8.36
C GLY A 250 8.63 -3.37 -8.45
N THR A 251 9.76 -3.85 -7.93
CA THR A 251 11.04 -3.13 -7.96
C THR A 251 12.22 -4.10 -7.86
N ASN A 252 13.38 -3.69 -8.36
CA ASN A 252 14.62 -4.49 -8.26
C ASN A 252 15.31 -4.35 -6.89
N ASN A 253 15.08 -3.24 -6.19
CA ASN A 253 15.76 -2.93 -4.93
C ASN A 253 14.96 -3.45 -3.74
N VAL A 254 15.10 -4.72 -3.41
CA VAL A 254 14.39 -5.37 -2.30
C VAL A 254 15.38 -6.09 -1.38
N ASP A 255 15.42 -5.67 -0.12
CA ASP A 255 16.03 -6.45 0.94
C ASP A 255 15.00 -7.44 1.51
N CYS A 256 15.14 -8.71 1.13
CA CYS A 256 14.26 -9.79 1.57
C CYS A 256 14.38 -10.14 3.07
N LYS A 257 15.30 -9.49 3.80
CA LYS A 257 15.46 -9.61 5.25
C LYS A 257 14.97 -8.37 6.01
N SER A 258 14.44 -7.38 5.30
CA SER A 258 13.93 -6.16 5.92
C SER A 258 12.61 -6.40 6.68
N PRO A 259 12.35 -5.64 7.76
CA PRO A 259 11.07 -5.69 8.48
C PRO A 259 9.85 -5.43 7.59
N GLU A 260 9.93 -4.50 6.63
CA GLU A 260 8.83 -4.26 5.68
C GLU A 260 8.53 -5.48 4.80
N PHE A 261 9.56 -6.21 4.36
CA PHE A 261 9.40 -7.38 3.52
C PHE A 261 8.80 -8.56 4.29
N TYR A 262 9.26 -8.81 5.51
CA TYR A 262 8.63 -9.81 6.38
C TYR A 262 7.19 -9.47 6.70
N ARG A 263 6.86 -8.18 6.92
CA ARG A 263 5.48 -7.78 7.19
C ARG A 263 4.58 -8.03 5.98
N TRP A 264 5.04 -7.64 4.80
CA TRP A 264 4.32 -7.83 3.55
C TRP A 264 4.10 -9.32 3.22
N THR A 265 5.14 -10.13 3.30
CA THR A 265 5.04 -11.58 3.03
C THR A 265 4.10 -12.27 4.01
N ASN A 266 4.17 -11.94 5.31
CA ASN A 266 3.23 -12.46 6.32
C ASN A 266 1.77 -12.08 6.01
N MET A 267 1.52 -10.85 5.56
CA MET A 267 0.18 -10.38 5.16
C MET A 267 -0.34 -11.18 3.94
N VAL A 268 0.47 -11.34 2.91
CA VAL A 268 0.14 -12.11 1.69
C VAL A 268 -0.12 -13.58 2.03
N GLN A 269 0.73 -14.18 2.86
CA GLN A 269 0.59 -15.56 3.32
C GLN A 269 -0.70 -15.79 4.10
N ARG A 270 -1.05 -14.90 5.04
CA ARG A 270 -2.33 -14.97 5.76
C ARG A 270 -3.50 -15.02 4.78
N CYS A 271 -3.47 -14.22 3.72
CA CYS A 271 -4.59 -14.13 2.78
C CYS A 271 -4.67 -15.29 1.78
N TYR A 272 -3.54 -15.88 1.37
CA TYR A 272 -3.54 -16.77 0.19
C TYR A 272 -2.87 -18.14 0.41
N ASN A 273 -2.17 -18.36 1.52
CA ASN A 273 -1.49 -19.62 1.77
C ASN A 273 -2.46 -20.69 2.28
N LYS A 274 -2.73 -21.69 1.44
CA LYS A 274 -3.65 -22.81 1.76
C LYS A 274 -3.27 -23.58 3.02
N LYS A 275 -1.98 -23.71 3.35
CA LYS A 275 -1.53 -24.41 4.57
C LYS A 275 -1.87 -23.58 5.81
N ILE A 276 -1.69 -22.26 5.76
CA ILE A 276 -2.12 -21.36 6.84
C ILE A 276 -3.63 -21.45 7.02
N HIS A 277 -4.42 -21.46 5.95
CA HIS A 277 -5.88 -21.56 6.06
C HIS A 277 -6.36 -22.87 6.68
N LYS A 278 -5.61 -23.98 6.52
CA LYS A 278 -5.92 -25.24 7.23
C LYS A 278 -5.76 -25.11 8.74
N CYS A 279 -4.66 -24.50 9.21
CA CYS A 279 -4.39 -24.36 10.65
C CYS A 279 -5.08 -23.14 11.27
N LYS A 280 -5.40 -22.12 10.48
CA LYS A 280 -6.02 -20.85 10.90
C LYS A 280 -7.15 -20.47 9.93
N PRO A 281 -8.31 -21.17 9.98
CA PRO A 281 -9.40 -21.00 9.02
C PRO A 281 -10.00 -19.59 8.95
N TYR A 282 -9.90 -18.82 10.04
CA TYR A 282 -10.38 -17.44 10.11
C TYR A 282 -9.65 -16.46 9.17
N TYR A 283 -8.55 -16.88 8.54
CA TYR A 283 -7.89 -16.10 7.49
C TYR A 283 -8.39 -16.40 6.06
N LYS A 284 -9.20 -17.45 5.87
CA LYS A 284 -9.58 -17.97 4.54
C LYS A 284 -10.34 -16.96 3.68
N ASP A 285 -11.09 -16.06 4.30
CA ASP A 285 -11.91 -15.04 3.64
C ASP A 285 -11.22 -13.66 3.56
N LYS A 286 -9.93 -13.58 3.91
CA LYS A 286 -9.17 -12.33 3.89
C LYS A 286 -8.42 -12.16 2.58
N SER A 287 -8.27 -10.91 2.14
CA SER A 287 -7.55 -10.57 0.92
C SER A 287 -6.67 -9.34 1.11
N VAL A 288 -5.86 -9.02 0.11
CA VAL A 288 -5.01 -7.83 0.04
C VAL A 288 -5.49 -7.00 -1.14
N CYS A 289 -5.56 -5.67 -1.01
CA CYS A 289 -5.90 -4.80 -2.13
C CYS A 289 -4.87 -4.92 -3.27
N GLU A 290 -5.29 -4.62 -4.49
CA GLU A 290 -4.45 -4.80 -5.68
C GLU A 290 -3.13 -4.02 -5.59
N GLU A 291 -3.13 -2.81 -5.03
CA GLU A 291 -1.92 -1.99 -4.88
C GLU A 291 -0.92 -2.63 -3.93
N TRP A 292 -1.36 -3.29 -2.86
CA TRP A 292 -0.49 -3.95 -1.89
C TRP A 292 -0.09 -5.37 -2.30
N LEU A 293 -0.60 -5.90 -3.41
CA LEU A 293 0.02 -7.05 -4.06
C LEU A 293 1.39 -6.68 -4.65
N ASN A 294 1.66 -5.39 -4.88
CA ASN A 294 2.99 -4.87 -5.15
C ASN A 294 3.71 -4.54 -3.83
N PHE A 295 4.81 -5.23 -3.53
CA PHE A 295 5.65 -4.94 -2.37
C PHE A 295 6.18 -3.50 -2.37
N ALA A 296 6.60 -2.94 -3.51
CA ALA A 296 7.12 -1.59 -3.58
C ALA A 296 6.08 -0.54 -3.12
N ASN A 297 4.81 -0.71 -3.50
CA ASN A 297 3.71 0.13 -3.04
C ASN A 297 3.45 -0.04 -1.54
N PHE A 298 3.39 -1.29 -1.05
CA PHE A 298 3.25 -1.55 0.39
C PHE A 298 4.38 -0.89 1.19
N ARG A 299 5.62 -0.95 0.68
CA ARG A 299 6.79 -0.35 1.32
C ARG A 299 6.69 1.17 1.44
N ILE A 300 6.12 1.85 0.44
CA ILE A 300 5.87 3.31 0.52
C ILE A 300 4.97 3.60 1.72
N TRP A 301 3.82 2.92 1.81
CA TRP A 301 2.90 3.07 2.94
C TRP A 301 3.57 2.69 4.27
N TYR A 302 4.26 1.55 4.31
CA TYR A 302 4.94 1.06 5.51
C TYR A 302 5.88 2.12 6.09
N ARG A 303 6.75 2.70 5.26
CA ARG A 303 7.77 3.68 5.71
C ARG A 303 7.17 4.99 6.17
N GLU A 304 6.01 5.37 5.64
CA GLU A 304 5.29 6.58 6.06
C GLU A 304 4.59 6.40 7.42
N HIS A 305 4.12 5.18 7.72
CA HIS A 305 3.26 4.93 8.88
C HIS A 305 3.98 4.26 10.05
N ILE A 306 5.13 3.60 9.81
CA ILE A 306 5.90 2.95 10.86
C ILE A 306 6.67 3.97 11.71
N ILE A 307 6.67 3.78 13.02
CA ILE A 307 7.62 4.43 13.92
C ILE A 307 8.83 3.51 14.03
N GLU A 308 10.00 4.01 13.67
CA GLU A 308 11.25 3.26 13.69
C GLU A 308 11.52 2.62 15.07
N GLY A 309 11.81 1.32 15.09
CA GLY A 309 12.03 0.54 16.32
C GLY A 309 10.75 0.13 17.07
N ALA A 310 9.56 0.58 16.65
CA ALA A 310 8.31 0.25 17.33
C ALA A 310 7.92 -1.23 17.12
N LYS A 311 7.52 -1.89 18.21
CA LYS A 311 6.99 -3.26 18.18
C LYS A 311 5.48 -3.22 17.98
N VAL A 312 5.07 -3.22 16.71
CA VAL A 312 3.66 -3.07 16.30
C VAL A 312 3.20 -4.22 15.40
N ASP A 313 1.91 -4.43 15.39
CA ASP A 313 1.17 -5.28 14.49
C ASP A 313 0.53 -4.46 13.36
N LEU A 314 0.42 -5.09 12.19
CA LEU A 314 -0.39 -4.58 11.09
C LEU A 314 -1.79 -5.14 11.26
N ASP A 315 -2.73 -4.29 11.67
CA ASP A 315 -4.13 -4.64 11.79
C ASP A 315 -4.94 -4.10 10.59
N LYS A 316 -6.07 -4.72 10.25
CA LYS A 316 -6.98 -4.28 9.15
C LYS A 316 -8.41 -4.01 9.62
N ASP A 317 -8.72 -4.32 10.86
CA ASP A 317 -10.09 -4.46 11.37
C ASP A 317 -10.47 -3.28 12.27
N ILE A 318 -9.51 -2.65 12.94
CA ILE A 318 -9.74 -1.56 13.88
C ILE A 318 -10.34 -0.34 13.18
N LEU A 319 -9.76 0.07 12.05
CA LEU A 319 -10.25 1.24 11.30
C LEU A 319 -11.61 0.99 10.62
N CYS A 320 -11.92 -0.27 10.32
CA CYS A 320 -13.12 -0.67 9.59
C CYS A 320 -13.63 -2.02 10.14
N GLN A 321 -14.56 -1.97 11.08
CA GLN A 321 -15.15 -3.18 11.69
C GLN A 321 -15.72 -4.13 10.63
N GLY A 322 -15.42 -5.42 10.76
CA GLY A 322 -15.90 -6.46 9.83
C GLY A 322 -15.19 -6.48 8.48
N ASN A 323 -14.16 -5.65 8.28
CA ASN A 323 -13.36 -5.64 7.08
C ASN A 323 -12.65 -6.99 6.84
N LYS A 324 -12.35 -7.26 5.57
CA LYS A 324 -11.66 -8.48 5.13
C LYS A 324 -10.42 -8.20 4.29
N VAL A 325 -10.20 -6.95 3.89
CA VAL A 325 -9.17 -6.58 2.92
C VAL A 325 -8.06 -5.82 3.63
N TYR A 326 -6.80 -6.26 3.51
CA TYR A 326 -5.65 -5.44 3.88
C TYR A 326 -5.43 -4.35 2.82
N SER A 327 -5.41 -3.08 3.22
CA SER A 327 -5.25 -1.93 2.33
C SER A 327 -4.76 -0.69 3.09
N PRO A 328 -4.19 0.33 2.43
CA PRO A 328 -3.87 1.61 3.07
C PRO A 328 -5.07 2.22 3.81
N GLU A 329 -6.27 1.97 3.30
CA GLU A 329 -7.51 2.56 3.78
C GLU A 329 -8.18 1.78 4.91
N THR A 330 -7.63 0.64 5.30
CA THR A 330 -8.22 -0.20 6.36
C THR A 330 -7.19 -0.60 7.40
N CYS A 331 -5.90 -0.46 7.08
CA CYS A 331 -4.83 -0.90 7.94
C CYS A 331 -4.21 0.20 8.77
N VAL A 332 -3.70 -0.20 9.93
CA VAL A 332 -2.99 0.67 10.85
C VAL A 332 -1.92 -0.11 11.60
N PHE A 333 -0.84 0.56 11.99
CA PHE A 333 0.11 -0.02 12.93
C PHE A 333 -0.36 0.22 14.35
N VAL A 334 -0.44 -0.87 15.11
CA VAL A 334 -0.98 -0.85 16.47
C VAL A 334 -0.12 -1.72 17.38
N GLU A 335 0.09 -1.29 18.62
CA GLU A 335 0.81 -2.13 19.59
C GLU A 335 0.05 -3.45 19.83
N HIS A 336 0.80 -4.54 20.02
CA HIS A 336 0.22 -5.88 20.18
C HIS A 336 -0.86 -5.93 21.27
N TYR A 337 -0.59 -5.29 22.42
CA TYR A 337 -1.54 -5.17 23.52
C TYR A 337 -2.88 -4.57 23.08
N ILE A 338 -2.84 -3.42 22.38
CA ILE A 338 -4.05 -2.74 21.89
C ILE A 338 -4.78 -3.65 20.91
N ASN A 339 -4.06 -4.28 19.97
CA ASN A 339 -4.65 -5.19 19.00
C ASN A 339 -5.44 -6.33 19.67
N THR A 340 -4.92 -6.93 20.74
CA THR A 340 -5.60 -8.03 21.46
C THR A 340 -6.93 -7.61 22.13
N VAL A 341 -7.15 -6.32 22.41
CA VAL A 341 -8.43 -5.82 22.95
C VAL A 341 -9.54 -5.89 21.90
N PHE A 342 -9.18 -5.72 20.63
CA PHE A 342 -10.10 -5.72 19.49
C PHE A 342 -10.25 -7.10 18.84
N GLU A 343 -9.40 -8.07 19.19
CA GLU A 343 -9.54 -9.45 18.75
C GLU A 343 -10.87 -10.07 19.20
N ASP A 344 -11.61 -10.63 18.25
CA ASP A 344 -12.88 -11.27 18.52
C ASP A 344 -12.68 -12.72 18.97
N ARG A 345 -12.37 -12.91 20.26
CA ARG A 345 -12.34 -14.24 20.90
C ARG A 345 -13.75 -14.59 21.40
N SER A 346 -14.49 -15.43 20.66
CA SER A 346 -15.85 -15.99 20.92
C SER A 346 -16.56 -15.63 22.24
N THR A 347 -17.84 -15.28 22.17
CA THR A 347 -18.76 -15.00 23.31
C THR A 347 -18.81 -16.07 24.39
N LYS A 348 -18.75 -17.36 24.03
CA LYS A 348 -18.68 -18.47 25.00
C LYS A 348 -17.52 -18.42 25.99
N ARG A 349 -16.47 -17.64 25.68
CA ARG A 349 -15.30 -17.44 26.56
C ARG A 349 -15.38 -16.16 27.38
N ARG A 350 -16.47 -15.38 27.24
CA ARG A 350 -16.62 -14.03 27.81
C ARG A 350 -17.66 -13.96 28.91
N ILE A 351 -18.63 -14.87 28.87
CA ILE A 351 -19.72 -15.01 29.84
C ILE A 351 -19.73 -16.46 30.30
N VAL A 352 -19.51 -16.68 31.60
CA VAL A 352 -19.40 -18.01 32.19
C VAL A 352 -20.33 -18.11 33.40
N GLU A 353 -21.13 -19.16 33.44
CA GLU A 353 -21.95 -19.47 34.61
C GLU A 353 -21.07 -20.09 35.71
N ASN A 354 -21.16 -19.55 36.92
CA ASN A 354 -20.42 -20.04 38.08
C ASN A 354 -21.23 -21.07 38.88
N LYS A 355 -20.65 -21.61 39.96
CA LYS A 355 -21.29 -22.64 40.79
C LYS A 355 -22.57 -22.15 41.50
N GLU A 356 -22.70 -20.83 41.68
CA GLU A 356 -23.84 -20.17 42.32
C GLU A 356 -24.95 -19.82 41.32
N LYS A 357 -24.87 -20.32 40.07
CA LYS A 357 -25.79 -20.01 38.96
C LYS A 357 -25.83 -18.53 38.60
N GLN A 358 -24.75 -17.80 38.87
CA GLN A 358 -24.54 -16.43 38.42
C GLN A 358 -23.62 -16.40 37.21
N TYR A 359 -23.69 -15.33 36.43
CA TYR A 359 -22.96 -15.15 35.19
C TYR A 359 -21.83 -14.14 35.36
N GLU A 360 -20.59 -14.62 35.29
CA GLU A 360 -19.39 -13.80 35.32
C GLU A 360 -19.02 -13.33 33.92
N THR A 361 -18.66 -12.05 33.82
CA THR A 361 -18.28 -11.42 32.56
C THR A 361 -16.82 -10.99 32.60
N TYR A 362 -16.06 -11.35 31.57
CA TYR A 362 -14.67 -10.93 31.48
C TYR A 362 -14.18 -10.87 30.04
N MET A 363 -13.08 -10.15 29.83
CA MET A 363 -12.29 -10.24 28.61
C MET A 363 -10.86 -10.67 28.92
N THR A 364 -10.24 -11.38 27.99
CA THR A 364 -8.82 -11.75 28.10
C THR A 364 -7.96 -10.81 27.27
N VAL A 365 -7.01 -10.13 27.90
CA VAL A 365 -6.01 -9.27 27.23
C VAL A 365 -4.62 -9.75 27.65
N LEU A 366 -3.76 -10.09 26.67
CA LEU A 366 -2.43 -10.68 26.94
C LEU A 366 -2.43 -11.83 27.97
N ASN A 367 -3.41 -12.75 27.86
CA ASN A 367 -3.61 -13.89 28.77
C ASN A 367 -4.00 -13.51 30.22
N LYS A 368 -4.37 -12.25 30.48
CA LYS A 368 -4.96 -11.82 31.75
C LYS A 368 -6.45 -11.60 31.60
N ASN A 369 -7.24 -12.09 32.55
CA ASN A 369 -8.67 -11.85 32.58
C ASN A 369 -8.99 -10.53 33.28
N ILE A 370 -9.80 -9.71 32.62
CA ILE A 370 -10.31 -8.44 33.13
C ILE A 370 -11.80 -8.65 33.34
N SER A 371 -12.21 -8.73 34.61
CA SER A 371 -13.61 -8.89 35.00
C SER A 371 -14.40 -7.59 34.82
N PHE A 372 -15.63 -7.71 34.34
CA PHE A 372 -16.61 -6.62 34.26
C PHE A 372 -17.77 -6.79 35.23
N GLY A 373 -17.75 -7.84 36.06
CA GLY A 373 -18.73 -8.09 37.10
C GLY A 373 -19.43 -9.45 36.96
N THR A 374 -20.25 -9.72 37.96
CA THR A 374 -21.07 -10.92 38.12
C THR A 374 -22.54 -10.51 38.15
N PHE A 375 -23.39 -11.24 37.42
CA PHE A 375 -24.80 -10.91 37.21
C PHE A 375 -25.69 -12.12 37.47
N ASN A 376 -26.96 -11.90 37.81
CA ASN A 376 -27.87 -13.01 38.12
C ASN A 376 -28.48 -13.63 36.87
N THR A 377 -28.56 -12.87 35.77
CA THR A 377 -29.10 -13.36 34.49
C THR A 377 -28.09 -13.24 33.37
N LYS A 378 -28.26 -14.08 32.34
CA LYS A 378 -27.39 -14.07 31.16
C LYS A 378 -27.51 -12.76 30.39
N GLU A 379 -28.72 -12.22 30.29
CA GLU A 379 -29.03 -10.98 29.58
C GLU A 379 -28.38 -9.77 30.26
N GLU A 380 -28.35 -9.73 31.60
CA GLU A 380 -27.61 -8.71 32.36
C GLU A 380 -26.12 -8.83 32.15
N ALA A 381 -25.57 -10.06 32.15
CA ALA A 381 -24.17 -10.31 31.85
C ALA A 381 -23.78 -9.87 30.42
N GLU A 382 -24.65 -10.11 29.45
CA GLU A 382 -24.46 -9.66 28.07
C GLU A 382 -24.36 -8.11 27.98
N LYS A 383 -25.29 -7.40 28.61
CA LYS A 383 -25.26 -5.92 28.71
C LYS A 383 -24.05 -5.41 29.50
N GLY A 384 -23.72 -6.10 30.59
CA GLY A 384 -22.57 -5.82 31.45
C GLY A 384 -21.25 -5.93 30.69
N TYR A 385 -21.09 -6.99 29.89
CA TYR A 385 -19.92 -7.17 29.02
C TYR A 385 -19.79 -6.04 27.99
N VAL A 386 -20.88 -5.72 27.27
CA VAL A 386 -20.87 -4.66 26.24
C VAL A 386 -20.46 -3.33 26.86
N THR A 387 -21.07 -2.97 27.99
CA THR A 387 -20.81 -1.72 28.71
C THR A 387 -19.38 -1.69 29.27
N GLY A 388 -18.96 -2.76 29.96
CA GLY A 388 -17.64 -2.89 30.56
C GLY A 388 -16.52 -2.81 29.52
N LYS A 389 -16.66 -3.53 28.39
CA LYS A 389 -15.70 -3.47 27.29
C LYS A 389 -15.66 -2.09 26.63
N LYS A 390 -16.80 -1.44 26.40
CA LYS A 390 -16.85 -0.09 25.85
C LYS A 390 -16.13 0.91 26.76
N ASN A 391 -16.40 0.87 28.06
CA ASN A 391 -15.73 1.72 29.04
C ASN A 391 -14.22 1.49 29.10
N TYR A 392 -13.80 0.22 29.01
CA TYR A 392 -12.37 -0.10 28.95
C TYR A 392 -11.71 0.45 27.68
N ILE A 393 -12.33 0.28 26.51
CA ILE A 393 -11.81 0.81 25.24
C ILE A 393 -11.68 2.32 25.29
N LEU A 394 -12.66 3.04 25.86
CA LEU A 394 -12.60 4.50 26.00
C LEU A 394 -11.43 4.92 26.91
N LYS A 395 -11.28 4.29 28.08
CA LYS A 395 -10.13 4.54 28.98
C LYS A 395 -8.80 4.27 28.28
N LEU A 396 -8.72 3.19 27.51
CA LEU A 396 -7.53 2.83 26.74
C LEU A 396 -7.24 3.90 25.68
N ALA A 397 -8.25 4.31 24.90
CA ALA A 397 -8.12 5.36 23.89
C ALA A 397 -7.58 6.66 24.49
N ASP A 398 -8.13 7.10 25.62
CA ASP A 398 -7.67 8.31 26.33
C ASP A 398 -6.21 8.19 26.78
N SER A 399 -5.80 7.02 27.28
CA SER A 399 -4.40 6.75 27.66
C SER A 399 -3.43 6.77 26.47
N CYS A 400 -3.94 6.51 25.27
CA CYS A 400 -3.20 6.47 24.01
C CYS A 400 -3.24 7.82 23.26
N LYS A 401 -3.99 8.82 23.73
CA LYS A 401 -4.16 10.10 23.05
C LYS A 401 -2.80 10.76 22.78
N GLY A 402 -2.53 11.06 21.51
CA GLY A 402 -1.25 11.60 21.05
C GLY A 402 -0.09 10.60 20.98
N LYS A 403 -0.25 9.36 21.45
CA LYS A 403 0.75 8.27 21.31
C LYS A 403 0.49 7.41 20.08
N VAL A 404 -0.77 7.35 19.65
CA VAL A 404 -1.20 6.67 18.41
C VAL A 404 -1.68 7.68 17.37
N GLN A 405 -1.79 7.22 16.12
CA GLN A 405 -2.41 7.98 15.04
C GLN A 405 -3.84 8.36 15.40
N ASP A 406 -4.28 9.55 14.98
CA ASP A 406 -5.61 10.03 15.30
C ASP A 406 -6.71 9.17 14.67
N CYS A 407 -6.46 8.57 13.51
CA CYS A 407 -7.39 7.61 12.90
C CYS A 407 -7.61 6.37 13.79
N LEU A 408 -6.56 5.85 14.44
CA LEU A 408 -6.66 4.76 15.41
C LEU A 408 -7.41 5.21 16.67
N TYR A 409 -7.06 6.36 17.25
CA TYR A 409 -7.77 6.92 18.40
C TYR A 409 -9.27 7.06 18.11
N ASN A 410 -9.63 7.68 16.98
CA ASN A 410 -11.02 7.89 16.60
C ASN A 410 -11.75 6.56 16.34
N ALA A 411 -11.08 5.56 15.78
CA ALA A 411 -11.65 4.23 15.60
C ALA A 411 -11.93 3.53 16.94
N MET A 412 -11.06 3.70 17.94
CA MET A 412 -11.27 3.16 19.28
C MET A 412 -12.43 3.84 19.99
N VAL A 413 -12.51 5.18 19.93
CA VAL A 413 -13.60 5.94 20.58
C VAL A 413 -14.96 5.60 19.98
N ASN A 414 -15.02 5.43 18.66
CA ASN A 414 -16.25 5.10 17.94
C ASN A 414 -16.49 3.59 17.82
N TRP A 415 -15.72 2.76 18.53
CA TRP A 415 -15.82 1.31 18.42
C TRP A 415 -17.18 0.82 18.91
N ASN A 416 -17.94 0.22 18.00
CA ASN A 416 -19.20 -0.43 18.35
C ASN A 416 -18.92 -1.81 18.96
N VAL A 417 -19.33 -2.02 20.21
CA VAL A 417 -19.18 -3.29 20.91
C VAL A 417 -20.48 -4.07 20.77
N GLU A 418 -20.44 -5.13 19.98
CA GLU A 418 -21.57 -6.03 19.78
C GLU A 418 -21.20 -7.45 20.22
N LEU A 419 -22.19 -8.18 20.73
CA LEU A 419 -22.07 -9.61 20.96
C LEU A 419 -22.33 -10.32 19.63
N ARG A 420 -21.36 -11.10 19.18
CA ARG A 420 -21.50 -11.95 18.00
C ARG A 420 -21.71 -13.39 18.46
N ASN A 421 -22.78 -14.00 17.97
CA ASN A 421 -23.15 -15.39 18.29
C ASN A 421 -22.16 -16.39 17.74
#